data_AF-L0JI24-F1
#
_entry.id   AF-L0JI24-F1
#
_cell.length_a   1.000
_cell.length_b   1.000
_cell.length_c   1.000
_cell.angle_alpha   90.00
_cell.angle_beta   90.00
_cell.angle_gamma   90.00
#
_symmetry.space_group_name_H-M   'P 1'
#
loop_
_entity.id
_entity.type
_entity.pdbx_description
1 polymer ?
#
loop_
_entity_poly.entity_id
_entity_poly.type
_entity_poly.pdbx_seq_one_letter_code
_entity_poly.pdbx_strand_id
1 'polypeptide(L)'
;MSSASEFAPADPVWRYGVYLFPIAPLLTLISTAALRFFVVAADREALGAGLVSFAVTVLAGWLSFLFAAVVAVALLMDALALRDRPGWNPNPWLVGALGLVHVAGAELAVAYLFSVPAIGYYVYRRRQRLHGSEGRGRAGTL
;
A
#
# COMPACT_ATOMS: atom_id res chain seq x y z
N MET A 1 -44.86 -9.33 1.42
CA MET A 1 -43.56 -9.81 1.93
C MET A 1 -42.48 -9.18 1.08
N SER A 2 -41.93 -8.07 1.55
CA SER A 2 -40.91 -7.27 0.84
C SER A 2 -39.55 -7.92 1.05
N SER A 3 -38.82 -8.11 -0.05
CA SER A 3 -37.43 -8.53 -0.11
C SER A 3 -36.59 -7.72 0.87
N ALA A 4 -36.18 -8.38 1.96
CA ALA A 4 -35.03 -7.94 2.73
C ALA A 4 -33.85 -8.03 1.75
N SER A 5 -33.43 -6.89 1.23
CA SER A 5 -32.13 -6.74 0.60
C SER A 5 -31.11 -7.22 1.62
N GLU A 6 -30.65 -8.44 1.44
CA GLU A 6 -29.51 -9.03 2.11
C GLU A 6 -28.35 -8.04 1.93
N PHE A 7 -28.10 -7.24 2.97
CA PHE A 7 -26.96 -6.34 3.03
C PHE A 7 -25.72 -7.22 3.12
N ALA A 8 -25.26 -7.75 1.98
CA ALA A 8 -23.89 -8.17 1.84
C ALA A 8 -23.05 -6.97 2.33
N PRO A 9 -22.26 -7.12 3.42
CA PRO A 9 -21.53 -5.99 3.96
C PRO A 9 -20.65 -5.43 2.85
N ALA A 10 -20.91 -4.18 2.45
CA ALA A 10 -20.23 -3.54 1.34
C ALA A 10 -18.72 -3.68 1.54
N ASP A 11 -18.02 -4.25 0.54
CA ASP A 11 -16.57 -4.47 0.63
C ASP A 11 -15.89 -3.12 0.86
N PRO A 12 -15.25 -2.93 2.01
CA PRO A 12 -15.11 -1.58 2.50
C PRO A 12 -14.02 -0.78 1.79
N VAL A 13 -14.25 0.54 1.70
CA VAL A 13 -13.46 1.48 0.87
C VAL A 13 -11.97 1.50 1.24
N TRP A 14 -11.62 1.21 2.49
CA TRP A 14 -10.22 1.18 2.95
C TRP A 14 -9.35 0.17 2.19
N ARG A 15 -9.91 -0.86 1.55
CA ARG A 15 -9.14 -1.81 0.72
C ARG A 15 -8.38 -1.11 -0.41
N TYR A 16 -8.92 -0.02 -0.96
CA TYR A 16 -8.29 0.69 -2.06
C TYR A 16 -7.00 1.38 -1.63
N GLY A 17 -6.91 1.81 -0.37
CA GLY A 17 -5.68 2.37 0.20
C GLY A 17 -4.55 1.35 0.27
N VAL A 18 -4.86 0.07 0.49
CA VAL A 18 -3.84 -1.00 0.51
C VAL A 18 -3.19 -1.18 -0.87
N TYR A 19 -3.94 -1.01 -1.96
CA TYR A 19 -3.43 -1.16 -3.32
C TYR A 19 -2.46 -0.05 -3.75
N LEU A 20 -2.34 1.02 -2.97
CA LEU A 20 -1.39 2.10 -3.22
C LEU A 20 0.05 1.74 -2.82
N PHE A 21 0.30 0.57 -2.23
CA PHE A 21 1.62 0.12 -1.77
C PHE A 21 2.76 0.21 -2.81
N PRO A 22 2.55 0.10 -4.14
CA PRO A 22 3.63 0.27 -5.10
C PRO A 22 4.03 1.73 -5.31
N ILE A 23 3.17 2.70 -4.96
CA ILE A 23 3.40 4.12 -5.24
C ILE A 23 4.58 4.66 -4.43
N ALA A 24 4.64 4.35 -3.13
CA ALA A 24 5.71 4.82 -2.26
C ALA A 24 7.13 4.36 -2.71
N PRO A 25 7.40 3.07 -3.00
CA PRO A 25 8.71 2.67 -3.51
C PRO A 25 9.03 3.31 -4.87
N LEU A 26 8.05 3.48 -5.77
CA LEU A 26 8.28 4.18 -7.05
C LEU A 26 8.68 5.64 -6.84
N LEU A 27 7.98 6.36 -5.95
CA LEU A 27 8.30 7.74 -5.60
C LEU A 27 9.67 7.85 -4.92
N THR A 28 10.04 6.88 -4.09
CA THR A 28 11.37 6.81 -3.46
C THR A 28 12.48 6.64 -4.51
N LEU A 29 12.26 5.80 -5.52
CA LEU A 29 13.19 5.65 -6.65
C LEU A 29 13.31 6.93 -7.47
N ILE A 30 12.18 7.61 -7.74
CA ILE A 30 12.16 8.90 -8.43
C ILE A 30 12.93 9.96 -7.64
N SER A 31 12.68 10.06 -6.33
CA SER A 31 13.39 10.99 -5.44
C SER A 31 14.90 10.72 -5.43
N THR A 32 15.30 9.45 -5.32
CA THR A 32 16.72 9.04 -5.34
C THR A 32 17.39 9.37 -6.67
N ALA A 33 16.71 9.13 -7.79
CA ALA A 33 17.23 9.47 -9.11
C ALA A 33 17.36 11.00 -9.28
N ALA A 34 16.34 11.75 -8.87
CA ALA A 34 16.33 13.21 -8.92
C ALA A 34 17.46 13.82 -8.07
N LEU A 35 17.73 13.27 -6.88
CA LEU A 35 18.86 13.69 -6.05
C LEU A 35 20.21 13.50 -6.75
N ARG A 36 20.40 12.39 -7.46
CA ARG A 36 21.62 12.16 -8.24
C ARG A 36 21.76 13.16 -9.39
N PHE A 37 20.67 13.46 -10.08
CA PHE A 37 20.66 14.50 -11.11
C PHE A 37 20.94 15.89 -10.54
N PHE A 38 20.44 16.19 -9.33
CA PHE A 38 20.74 17.44 -8.63
C PHE A 38 22.24 17.60 -8.37
N VAL A 39 22.91 16.56 -7.86
CA VAL A 39 24.37 16.59 -7.64
C VAL A 39 25.12 16.85 -8.95
N VAL A 40 24.77 16.14 -10.02
CA VAL A 40 25.39 16.34 -11.34
C VAL A 40 25.12 17.74 -11.91
N ALA A 41 23.93 18.29 -11.69
CA ALA A 41 23.58 19.64 -12.15
C ALA A 41 24.33 20.72 -11.35
N ALA A 42 24.51 20.51 -10.04
CA ALA A 42 25.28 21.40 -9.18
C ALA A 42 26.75 21.46 -9.61
N ASP A 43 27.38 20.30 -9.86
CA ASP A 43 28.76 20.20 -10.35
C ASP A 43 28.96 20.90 -11.71
N ARG A 44 27.91 20.98 -12.52
CA ARG A 44 27.92 21.63 -13.85
C ARG A 44 27.44 23.09 -13.82
N GLU A 45 27.17 23.64 -12.63
CA GLU A 45 26.61 24.99 -12.45
C GLU A 45 25.30 25.22 -13.25
N ALA A 46 24.56 24.14 -13.52
CA ALA A 46 23.34 24.15 -14.33
C ALA A 46 22.11 24.49 -13.48
N LEU A 47 21.96 25.76 -13.10
CA LEU A 47 20.99 26.24 -12.11
C LEU A 47 19.55 25.78 -12.37
N GLY A 48 19.08 25.88 -13.62
CA GLY A 48 17.71 25.45 -13.98
C GLY A 48 17.47 23.95 -13.76
N ALA A 49 18.40 23.10 -14.20
CA ALA A 49 18.34 21.66 -13.98
C ALA A 49 18.46 21.30 -12.49
N GLY A 50 19.29 22.04 -11.75
CA GLY A 50 19.41 21.93 -10.30
C GLY A 50 18.10 22.22 -9.59
N LEU A 51 17.42 23.33 -9.90
CA LEU A 51 16.14 23.67 -9.28
C LEU A 51 15.04 22.63 -9.56
N VAL A 52 14.95 22.15 -10.80
CA VAL A 52 13.95 21.13 -11.18
C VAL A 52 14.21 19.81 -10.45
N SER A 53 15.45 19.32 -10.47
CA SER A 53 15.81 18.07 -9.81
C SER A 53 15.66 18.15 -8.29
N PHE A 54 15.98 19.29 -7.67
CA PHE A 54 15.71 19.54 -6.26
C PHE A 54 14.20 19.48 -5.95
N ALA A 55 13.37 20.21 -6.71
CA ALA A 55 11.93 20.21 -6.51
C ALA A 55 11.33 18.80 -6.65
N VAL A 56 11.75 18.04 -7.66
CA VAL A 56 11.31 16.65 -7.86
C VAL A 56 11.74 15.77 -6.68
N THR A 57 12.97 15.92 -6.18
CA THR A 57 13.49 15.17 -5.02
C THR A 57 12.60 15.38 -3.80
N VAL A 58 12.31 16.63 -3.47
CA VAL A 58 11.50 17.01 -2.30
C VAL A 58 10.06 16.55 -2.46
N LEU A 59 9.42 16.83 -3.60
CA LEU A 59 8.03 16.46 -3.84
C LEU A 59 7.84 14.94 -3.85
N ALA A 60 8.70 14.20 -4.55
CA ALA A 60 8.62 12.74 -4.57
C ALA A 60 8.90 12.13 -3.20
N GLY A 61 9.83 12.70 -2.41
CA GLY A 61 10.10 12.26 -1.04
C GLY A 61 8.89 12.42 -0.13
N TRP A 62 8.29 13.61 -0.07
CA TRP A 62 7.09 13.85 0.76
C TRP A 62 5.88 13.04 0.31
N LEU A 63 5.66 12.89 -1.00
CA LEU A 63 4.59 12.06 -1.52
C LEU A 63 4.83 10.57 -1.17
N SER A 64 6.07 10.08 -1.24
CA SER A 64 6.39 8.71 -0.84
C SER A 64 5.95 8.43 0.59
N PHE A 65 6.31 9.31 1.53
CA PHE A 65 5.89 9.24 2.92
C PHE A 65 4.37 9.26 3.10
N LEU A 66 3.70 10.20 2.42
CA LEU A 66 2.24 10.33 2.49
C LEU A 66 1.55 9.04 2.04
N PHE A 67 1.93 8.50 0.89
CA PHE A 67 1.35 7.27 0.37
C PHE A 67 1.68 6.05 1.23
N ALA A 68 2.91 5.95 1.76
CA ALA A 68 3.26 4.88 2.67
C ALA A 68 2.43 4.93 3.97
N ALA A 69 2.19 6.12 4.51
CA ALA A 69 1.35 6.31 5.69
C ALA A 69 -0.12 5.94 5.41
N VAL A 70 -0.66 6.34 4.26
CA VAL A 70 -2.01 5.94 3.81
C VAL A 70 -2.12 4.41 3.73
N VAL A 71 -1.11 3.74 3.15
CA VAL A 71 -1.06 2.27 3.05
C VAL A 71 -1.02 1.63 4.44
N ALA A 72 -0.23 2.17 5.37
CA ALA A 72 -0.15 1.64 6.73
C ALA A 72 -1.49 1.73 7.48
N VAL A 73 -2.16 2.88 7.41
CA VAL A 73 -3.50 3.07 8.00
C VAL A 73 -4.52 2.15 7.33
N ALA A 74 -4.51 2.07 6.00
CA ALA A 74 -5.41 1.22 5.25
C ALA A 74 -5.22 -0.27 5.59
N LEU A 75 -3.98 -0.73 5.72
CA LEU A 75 -3.64 -2.10 6.13
C LEU A 75 -4.16 -2.43 7.52
N LEU A 76 -3.95 -1.53 8.49
CA LEU A 76 -4.44 -1.72 9.85
C LEU A 76 -5.97 -1.76 9.89
N MET A 77 -6.64 -0.83 9.22
CA MET A 77 -8.11 -0.78 9.17
C MET A 77 -8.69 -1.99 8.45
N ASP A 78 -8.08 -2.46 7.35
CA ASP A 78 -8.49 -3.68 6.66
C ASP A 78 -8.33 -4.91 7.55
N ALA A 79 -7.21 -5.03 8.29
CA ALA A 79 -7.01 -6.14 9.21
C ALA A 79 -7.99 -6.11 10.40
N LEU A 80 -8.25 -4.94 10.97
CA LEU A 80 -9.24 -4.76 12.04
C LEU A 80 -10.65 -5.14 11.58
N ALA A 81 -11.04 -4.73 10.37
CA ALA A 81 -12.34 -5.08 9.78
C ALA A 81 -12.48 -6.59 9.49
N LEU A 82 -11.37 -7.29 9.25
CA LEU A 82 -11.34 -8.71 8.94
C LEU A 82 -11.10 -9.61 10.17
N ARG A 83 -10.79 -9.04 11.34
CA ARG A 83 -10.43 -9.78 12.55
C ARG A 83 -11.48 -10.81 12.95
N ASP A 84 -12.75 -10.46 12.83
CA ASP A 84 -13.85 -11.30 13.31
C ASP A 84 -14.50 -12.11 12.18
N ARG A 85 -13.89 -12.12 10.97
CA ARG A 85 -14.45 -12.77 9.79
C ARG A 85 -14.09 -14.26 9.72
N PRO A 86 -15.09 -15.17 9.62
CA PRO A 86 -14.82 -16.61 9.46
C PRO A 86 -14.06 -16.89 8.15
N GLY A 87 -12.97 -17.65 8.24
CA GLY A 87 -12.17 -18.09 7.08
C GLY A 87 -10.94 -17.24 6.74
N TRP A 88 -10.83 -16.01 7.27
CA TRP A 88 -9.65 -15.16 7.13
C TRP A 88 -9.54 -14.15 8.28
N ASN A 89 -8.68 -14.43 9.26
CA ASN A 89 -8.41 -13.57 10.41
C ASN A 89 -6.93 -13.14 10.43
N PRO A 90 -6.56 -12.05 9.75
CA PRO A 90 -5.21 -11.51 9.83
C PRO A 90 -4.96 -10.87 11.21
N ASN A 91 -3.80 -11.14 11.81
CA ASN A 91 -3.40 -10.47 13.06
C ASN A 91 -3.19 -8.95 12.80
N PRO A 92 -4.02 -8.05 13.37
CA PRO A 92 -3.93 -6.63 13.09
C PRO A 92 -2.61 -6.00 13.52
N TRP A 93 -1.98 -6.52 14.58
CA TRP A 93 -0.69 -6.01 15.06
C TRP A 93 0.45 -6.35 14.10
N LEU A 94 0.44 -7.55 13.53
CA LEU A 94 1.44 -7.96 12.54
C LEU A 94 1.28 -7.16 11.24
N VAL A 95 0.04 -6.96 10.79
CA VAL A 95 -0.27 -6.17 9.59
C VAL A 95 0.03 -4.68 9.81
N GLY A 96 -0.24 -4.15 11.01
CA GLY A 96 0.14 -2.79 11.38
C GLY A 96 1.66 -2.59 11.41
N ALA A 97 2.41 -3.54 11.99
CA ALA A 97 3.87 -3.53 11.97
C ALA A 97 4.43 -3.57 10.53
N LEU A 98 3.82 -4.37 9.65
CA LEU A 98 4.15 -4.38 8.23
C LEU A 98 3.91 -3.01 7.57
N GLY A 99 2.82 -2.33 7.91
CA GLY A 99 2.57 -0.94 7.49
C GLY A 99 3.68 0.01 7.94
N LEU A 100 4.14 -0.10 9.20
CA LEU A 100 5.25 0.71 9.71
C LEU A 100 6.58 0.42 8.99
N VAL A 101 6.88 -0.85 8.70
CA VAL A 101 8.05 -1.21 7.89
C VAL A 101 7.96 -0.60 6.48
N HIS A 102 6.76 -0.52 5.91
CA HIS A 102 6.53 0.12 4.63
C HIS A 102 6.76 1.64 4.67
N VAL A 103 6.34 2.31 5.76
CA VAL A 103 6.66 3.74 6.01
C VAL A 103 8.16 3.95 6.17
N ALA A 104 8.83 3.09 6.96
CA ALA A 104 10.29 3.13 7.10
C ALA A 104 11.01 2.95 5.76
N GLY A 105 10.39 2.27 4.79
CA GLY A 105 10.87 2.15 3.42
C GLY A 105 11.13 3.48 2.72
N ALA A 106 10.36 4.53 3.05
CA ALA A 106 10.51 5.85 2.44
C ALA A 106 11.86 6.50 2.74
N GLU A 107 12.47 6.14 3.88
CA GLU A 107 13.83 6.55 4.28
C GLU A 107 14.86 5.45 3.98
N LEU A 108 14.50 4.21 4.29
CA LEU A 108 15.35 3.03 4.19
C LEU A 108 14.84 2.13 3.08
N ALA A 109 15.24 2.39 1.84
CA ALA A 109 14.75 1.65 0.68
C ALA A 109 14.85 0.12 0.81
N VAL A 110 15.81 -0.40 1.60
CA VAL A 110 15.93 -1.83 1.92
C VAL A 110 14.67 -2.41 2.59
N ALA A 111 13.93 -1.62 3.37
CA ALA A 111 12.68 -2.06 4.00
C ALA A 111 11.56 -2.31 2.97
N TYR A 112 11.63 -1.70 1.78
CA TYR A 112 10.72 -2.05 0.67
C TYR A 112 10.94 -3.45 0.13
N LEU A 113 12.16 -4.00 0.21
CA LEU A 113 12.44 -5.38 -0.21
C LEU A 113 11.64 -6.40 0.60
N PHE A 114 11.28 -6.06 1.84
CA PHE A 114 10.48 -6.92 2.71
C PHE A 114 9.00 -6.54 2.71
N SER A 115 8.68 -5.25 2.81
CA SER A 115 7.30 -4.79 2.92
C SER A 115 6.49 -4.99 1.65
N VAL A 116 7.05 -4.67 0.47
CA VAL A 116 6.36 -4.78 -0.83
C VAL A 116 5.89 -6.22 -1.11
N PRO A 117 6.75 -7.26 -1.05
CA PRO A 117 6.29 -8.63 -1.27
C PRO A 117 5.35 -9.12 -0.17
N ALA A 118 5.54 -8.72 1.09
CA ALA A 118 4.65 -9.10 2.18
C ALA A 118 3.25 -8.50 2.03
N ILE A 119 3.14 -7.22 1.64
CA ILE A 119 1.85 -6.57 1.33
C ILE A 119 1.22 -7.19 0.09
N GLY A 120 2.02 -7.48 -0.94
CA GLY A 120 1.56 -8.21 -2.13
C GLY A 120 0.98 -9.58 -1.77
N TYR A 121 1.65 -10.33 -0.90
CA TYR A 121 1.16 -11.62 -0.39
C TYR A 121 -0.13 -11.45 0.42
N TYR A 122 -0.20 -10.43 1.28
CA TYR A 122 -1.42 -10.09 2.04
C TYR A 122 -2.61 -9.88 1.11
N VAL A 123 -2.44 -9.02 0.08
CA VAL A 123 -3.45 -8.72 -0.93
C VAL A 123 -3.87 -9.97 -1.69
N TYR A 124 -2.91 -10.79 -2.13
CA TYR A 124 -3.18 -12.03 -2.85
C TYR A 124 -4.02 -12.99 -2.00
N ARG A 125 -3.63 -13.20 -0.73
CA ARG A 125 -4.34 -14.10 0.18
C ARG A 125 -5.73 -13.56 0.52
N ARG A 126 -5.87 -12.25 0.73
CA ARG A 126 -7.16 -11.57 0.95
C ARG A 126 -8.10 -11.86 -0.22
N ARG A 127 -7.64 -11.68 -1.47
CA ARG A 127 -8.44 -11.95 -2.68
C ARG A 127 -8.90 -13.41 -2.74
N GLN A 128 -8.00 -14.36 -2.51
CA GLN A 128 -8.36 -15.79 -2.55
C GLN A 128 -9.41 -16.18 -1.51
N ARG A 129 -9.27 -15.68 -0.28
CA ARG A 129 -10.15 -16.06 0.84
C ARG A 129 -11.52 -15.38 0.77
N LEU A 130 -11.60 -14.16 0.22
CA LEU A 130 -12.86 -13.42 0.12
C LEU A 130 -13.65 -13.71 -1.16
N HIS A 131 -12.99 -13.94 -2.30
CA HIS A 131 -13.70 -14.28 -3.55
C HIS A 131 -13.93 -15.79 -3.70
N GLY A 132 -13.07 -16.64 -3.11
CA GLY A 132 -13.23 -18.09 -3.15
C GLY A 132 -14.40 -18.63 -2.32
N SER A 133 -14.83 -17.89 -1.30
CA SER A 133 -16.00 -18.25 -0.46
C SER A 133 -17.33 -18.04 -1.17
N GLU A 134 -17.44 -17.08 -2.09
CA GLU A 134 -18.68 -16.79 -2.82
C GLU A 134 -18.98 -17.84 -3.91
N GLY A 135 -17.93 -18.42 -4.54
CA GLY A 135 -18.10 -19.46 -5.56
C GLY A 135 -18.54 -20.82 -5.01
N ARG A 136 -18.18 -21.14 -3.76
CA ARG A 136 -18.50 -22.44 -3.15
C ARG A 136 -19.93 -22.51 -2.60
N GLY A 137 -20.53 -21.38 -2.24
CA GLY A 137 -21.94 -21.32 -1.80
C GLY A 137 -22.96 -21.59 -2.91
N ARG A 138 -22.61 -21.30 -4.18
CA ARG A 138 -23.51 -21.54 -5.34
C ARG A 138 -23.53 -22.97 -5.87
N ALA A 139 -22.53 -23.79 -5.53
CA ALA A 139 -22.41 -25.16 -6.04
C ALA A 139 -23.08 -26.22 -5.15
N GLY A 140 -23.63 -25.84 -4.00
CA GLY A 140 -24.25 -26.76 -3.02
C GLY A 140 -25.76 -26.92 -3.12
N THR A 141 -26.40 -26.38 -4.15
CA THR A 141 -27.86 -26.41 -4.36
C THR A 141 -28.23 -27.01 -5.72
N LEU A 142 -27.73 -28.21 -6.00
CA LEU A 142 -28.23 -29.09 -7.05
C LEU A 142 -28.39 -30.50 -6.48
#